data_AF-A0A963WW01-F1
#
_entry.id   AF-A0A963WW01-F1
#
_cell.length_a   1.000
_cell.length_b   1.000
_cell.length_c   1.000
_cell.angle_alpha   90.00
_cell.angle_beta   90.00
_cell.angle_gamma   90.00
#
_symmetry.space_group_name_H-M   'P 1'
#
loop_
_entity.id
_entity.type
_entity.pdbx_description
1 polymer ?
#
loop_
_entity_poly.entity_id
_entity_poly.type
_entity_poly.pdbx_seq_one_letter_code
_entity_poly.pdbx_strand_id
1 'polypeptide(L)'
;MFRASYRRVLRWALALLAIVAAISVFSDNLWKDLLMPIIVGMAAGFIVFGIQRLTLFGRAKKLYRESVPLHEVLTFSVTEDGFSFEQASGNFRGKWENLVKWDENDEILAIFSNRCSAFVFPKTEVGAEMIDHIRSEMIASGLQKKGKLRK
;
A
#
# COMPACT_ATOMS: atom_id res chain seq x y z
N MET A 1 -3.33 1.68 1.12
CA MET A 1 -4.18 1.45 -0.08
C MET A 1 -4.69 0.01 -0.23
N PHE A 2 -4.00 -1.01 0.30
CA PHE A 2 -4.42 -2.43 0.19
C PHE A 2 -5.66 -2.87 1.00
N ARG A 3 -6.08 -2.12 2.04
CA ARG A 3 -7.24 -2.49 2.88
C ARG A 3 -8.61 -2.29 2.19
N ALA A 4 -8.71 -1.41 1.19
CA ALA A 4 -9.98 -1.08 0.53
C ALA A 4 -10.34 -2.01 -0.65
N SER A 5 -9.36 -2.75 -1.18
CA SER A 5 -9.62 -3.79 -2.20
C SER A 5 -10.21 -5.05 -1.57
N TYR A 6 -9.75 -5.40 -0.36
CA TYR A 6 -10.21 -6.56 0.41
C TYR A 6 -11.72 -6.58 0.67
N ARG A 7 -12.31 -5.46 1.11
CA ARG A 7 -13.75 -5.38 1.37
C ARG A 7 -14.60 -5.52 0.09
N ARG A 8 -14.06 -5.17 -1.07
CA ARG A 8 -14.77 -5.32 -2.35
C ARG A 8 -14.74 -6.76 -2.84
N VAL A 9 -13.57 -7.42 -2.80
CA VAL A 9 -13.45 -8.84 -3.18
C VAL A 9 -14.28 -9.73 -2.26
N LEU A 10 -14.27 -9.47 -0.95
CA LEU A 10 -15.06 -10.21 0.03
C LEU A 10 -16.58 -10.07 -0.19
N ARG A 11 -17.06 -8.88 -0.55
CA ARG A 11 -18.49 -8.64 -0.85
C ARG A 11 -18.94 -9.40 -2.10
N TRP A 12 -18.13 -9.40 -3.14
CA TRP A 12 -18.44 -10.16 -4.37
C TRP A 12 -18.41 -11.67 -4.12
N ALA A 13 -17.46 -12.16 -3.34
CA ALA A 13 -17.41 -13.58 -2.96
C ALA A 13 -18.63 -14.00 -2.13
N LEU A 14 -19.04 -13.20 -1.14
CA LEU A 14 -20.24 -13.47 -0.33
C LEU A 14 -21.54 -13.42 -1.14
N ALA A 15 -21.66 -12.48 -2.08
CA ALA A 15 -22.83 -12.38 -2.97
C ALA A 15 -22.95 -13.62 -3.87
N LEU A 16 -21.84 -14.10 -4.42
CA LEU A 16 -21.81 -15.31 -5.25
C LEU A 16 -22.20 -16.55 -4.44
N LEU A 17 -21.73 -16.64 -3.18
CA LEU A 17 -22.06 -17.73 -2.26
C LEU A 17 -23.54 -17.71 -1.87
N ALA A 18 -24.15 -16.53 -1.69
CA ALA A 18 -25.57 -16.38 -1.39
C ALA A 18 -26.48 -16.75 -2.58
N ILE A 19 -26.09 -16.39 -3.81
CA ILE A 19 -26.82 -16.77 -5.04
C ILE A 19 -26.82 -18.28 -5.21
N VAL A 20 -25.66 -18.88 -5.00
CA VAL A 20 -25.48 -20.33 -5.05
C VAL A 20 -26.34 -21.03 -3.97
N ALA A 21 -26.33 -20.53 -2.73
CA ALA A 21 -27.14 -21.09 -1.65
C ALA A 21 -28.66 -20.94 -1.90
N ALA A 22 -29.11 -19.87 -2.57
CA ALA A 22 -30.51 -19.68 -2.92
C ALA A 22 -30.97 -20.68 -4.00
N ILE A 23 -30.12 -20.95 -4.99
CA ILE A 23 -30.36 -21.99 -6.00
C ILE A 23 -30.40 -23.39 -5.34
N SER A 24 -29.65 -23.57 -4.24
CA SER A 24 -29.63 -24.82 -3.50
C SER A 24 -30.95 -25.19 -2.82
N VAL A 25 -31.85 -24.25 -2.55
CA VAL A 25 -33.10 -24.55 -1.81
C VAL A 25 -34.16 -25.23 -2.70
N PHE A 26 -33.95 -25.28 -4.01
CA PHE A 26 -35.00 -25.65 -4.99
C PHE A 26 -34.83 -27.01 -5.68
N SER A 27 -33.86 -27.87 -5.33
CA SER A 27 -33.55 -29.09 -6.09
C SER A 27 -33.33 -30.32 -5.22
N ASP A 28 -34.00 -31.45 -5.46
CA ASP A 28 -33.82 -32.66 -4.63
C ASP A 28 -32.58 -33.51 -5.04
N ASN A 29 -31.82 -33.11 -6.07
CA ASN A 29 -30.58 -33.77 -6.54
C ASN A 29 -29.27 -32.99 -6.22
N LEU A 30 -29.33 -32.10 -5.22
CA LEU A 30 -28.32 -31.11 -4.85
C LEU A 30 -26.87 -31.57 -4.68
N TRP A 31 -26.67 -32.80 -4.19
CA TRP A 31 -25.36 -33.24 -3.75
C TRP A 31 -24.34 -33.40 -4.87
N LYS A 32 -24.77 -33.91 -6.04
CA LYS A 32 -23.87 -34.17 -7.15
C LYS A 32 -23.82 -33.01 -8.15
N ASP A 33 -24.98 -32.40 -8.44
CA ASP A 33 -25.06 -31.37 -9.48
C ASP A 33 -24.71 -29.96 -8.97
N LEU A 34 -24.79 -29.71 -7.66
CA LEU A 34 -24.55 -28.37 -7.09
C LEU A 34 -23.39 -28.33 -6.10
N LEU A 35 -23.34 -29.22 -5.11
CA LEU A 35 -22.34 -29.12 -4.03
C LEU A 35 -20.90 -29.39 -4.50
N MET A 36 -20.70 -30.34 -5.41
CA MET A 36 -19.38 -30.64 -5.97
C MET A 36 -18.73 -29.45 -6.69
N PRO A 37 -19.38 -28.77 -7.66
CA PRO A 37 -18.77 -27.62 -8.34
C PRO A 37 -18.52 -26.43 -7.39
N ILE A 38 -19.34 -26.25 -6.34
CA ILE A 38 -19.13 -25.20 -5.32
C ILE A 38 -17.90 -25.48 -4.48
N ILE A 39 -17.74 -26.72 -3.99
CA ILE A 39 -16.59 -27.12 -3.18
C ILE A 39 -15.31 -27.03 -4.01
N VAL A 40 -15.35 -27.48 -5.27
CA VAL A 40 -14.23 -27.37 -6.21
C VAL A 40 -13.92 -25.90 -6.50
N GLY A 41 -14.94 -25.06 -6.72
CA GLY A 41 -14.77 -23.62 -6.95
C GLY A 41 -14.20 -22.89 -5.73
N MET A 42 -14.66 -23.23 -4.52
CA MET A 42 -14.13 -22.71 -3.26
C MET A 42 -12.68 -23.15 -3.05
N ALA A 43 -12.37 -24.44 -3.28
CA ALA A 43 -11.02 -24.96 -3.17
C ALA A 43 -10.08 -24.27 -4.17
N ALA A 44 -10.50 -24.13 -5.43
CA ALA A 44 -9.75 -23.40 -6.46
C ALA A 44 -9.54 -21.93 -6.06
N GLY A 45 -10.56 -21.25 -5.54
CA GLY A 45 -10.46 -19.88 -5.04
C GLY A 45 -9.49 -19.76 -3.88
N PHE A 46 -9.51 -20.71 -2.93
CA PHE A 46 -8.59 -20.74 -1.80
C PHE A 46 -7.15 -21.00 -2.23
N ILE A 47 -6.94 -21.87 -3.23
CA ILE A 47 -5.64 -22.16 -3.82
C ILE A 47 -5.09 -20.92 -4.53
N VAL A 48 -5.88 -20.27 -5.38
CA VAL A 48 -5.46 -19.04 -6.08
C VAL A 48 -5.15 -17.93 -5.08
N PHE A 49 -5.98 -17.76 -4.04
CA PHE A 49 -5.76 -16.79 -2.98
C PHE A 49 -4.48 -17.08 -2.20
N GLY A 50 -4.24 -18.34 -1.84
CA GLY A 50 -3.02 -18.79 -1.17
C GLY A 50 -1.78 -18.54 -2.01
N ILE A 51 -1.80 -18.93 -3.30
CA ILE A 51 -0.70 -18.69 -4.25
C ILE A 51 -0.45 -17.18 -4.40
N GLN A 52 -1.49 -16.36 -4.52
CA GLN A 52 -1.33 -14.92 -4.65
C GLN A 52 -0.67 -14.32 -3.40
N ARG A 53 -1.07 -14.77 -2.20
CA ARG A 53 -0.48 -14.29 -0.95
C ARG A 53 0.98 -14.71 -0.79
N LEU A 54 1.31 -15.95 -1.16
CA LEU A 54 2.68 -16.49 -1.10
C LEU A 54 3.60 -15.83 -2.13
N THR A 55 3.12 -15.65 -3.37
CA THR A 55 3.92 -15.04 -4.45
C THR A 55 4.16 -13.55 -4.26
N LEU A 56 3.28 -12.84 -3.54
CA LEU A 56 3.46 -11.42 -3.23
C LEU A 56 4.80 -11.14 -2.51
N PHE A 57 5.15 -11.97 -1.52
CA PHE A 57 6.42 -11.79 -0.80
C PHE A 57 7.63 -12.06 -1.69
N GLY A 58 7.59 -13.13 -2.48
CA GLY A 58 8.67 -13.46 -3.43
C GLY A 58 8.86 -12.37 -4.49
N ARG A 59 7.76 -11.85 -5.04
CA ARG A 59 7.78 -10.75 -6.02
C ARG A 59 8.30 -9.45 -5.42
N ALA A 60 7.89 -9.09 -4.21
CA ALA A 60 8.39 -7.90 -3.53
C ALA A 60 9.91 -8.00 -3.29
N LYS A 61 10.39 -9.16 -2.81
CA LYS A 61 11.83 -9.39 -2.59
C LYS A 61 12.63 -9.38 -3.89
N LYS A 62 12.08 -10.00 -4.94
CA LYS A 62 12.70 -9.99 -6.28
C LYS A 62 12.78 -8.57 -6.84
N LEU A 63 11.67 -7.83 -6.78
CA LEU A 63 11.61 -6.44 -7.24
C LEU A 63 12.61 -5.56 -6.49
N TYR A 64 12.67 -5.70 -5.16
CA TYR A 64 13.66 -4.99 -4.33
C TYR A 64 15.09 -5.28 -4.81
N ARG A 65 15.45 -6.56 -5.01
CA ARG A 65 16.78 -6.96 -5.46
C ARG A 65 17.12 -6.49 -6.87
N GLU A 66 16.12 -6.39 -7.75
CA GLU A 66 16.31 -5.97 -9.15
C GLU A 66 16.29 -4.45 -9.33
N SER A 67 15.70 -3.71 -8.41
CA SER A 67 15.72 -2.26 -8.42
C SER A 67 17.07 -1.72 -7.94
N VAL A 68 17.95 -1.43 -8.91
CA VAL A 68 19.20 -0.69 -8.71
C VAL A 68 18.98 0.64 -7.98
N PRO A 69 17.94 1.46 -8.29
CA PRO A 69 17.75 2.75 -7.62
C PRO A 69 17.46 2.67 -6.11
N LEU A 70 16.95 1.54 -5.61
CA LEU A 70 16.70 1.34 -4.17
C LEU A 70 17.99 1.10 -3.37
N HIS A 71 19.09 0.77 -4.04
CA HIS A 71 20.39 0.52 -3.42
C HIS A 71 21.37 1.68 -3.64
N GLU A 72 20.96 2.72 -4.36
CA GLU A 72 21.80 3.90 -4.59
C GLU A 72 21.85 4.79 -3.35
N VAL A 73 23.01 5.40 -3.12
CA VAL A 73 23.15 6.44 -2.08
C VAL A 73 22.25 7.60 -2.44
N LEU A 74 21.31 7.89 -1.55
CA LEU A 74 20.36 8.98 -1.68
C LEU A 74 20.84 10.15 -0.82
N THR A 75 21.26 11.22 -1.48
CA THR A 75 21.55 12.47 -0.78
C THR A 75 20.25 13.21 -0.58
N PHE A 76 19.84 13.35 0.67
CA PHE A 76 18.67 14.11 1.06
C PHE A 76 19.07 15.50 1.53
N SER A 77 18.41 16.52 1.00
CA SER A 77 18.62 17.90 1.45
C SER A 77 17.28 18.55 1.72
N VAL A 78 17.20 19.24 2.85
CA VAL A 78 16.03 20.00 3.28
C VAL A 78 16.35 21.48 3.17
N THR A 79 15.39 22.22 2.64
CA THR A 79 15.37 23.67 2.53
C THR A 79 14.04 24.19 3.04
N GLU A 80 13.95 25.49 3.33
CA GLU A 80 12.70 26.13 3.76
C GLU A 80 11.56 25.94 2.73
N ASP A 81 11.88 25.95 1.43
CA ASP A 81 10.88 25.82 0.36
C ASP A 81 10.43 24.37 0.09
N GLY A 82 11.22 23.39 0.54
CA GLY A 82 11.00 22.00 0.17
C GLY A 82 12.18 21.08 0.46
N PHE A 83 12.15 19.92 -0.15
CA PHE A 83 13.20 18.92 -0.06
C PHE A 83 13.67 18.50 -1.45
N SER A 84 14.91 18.04 -1.51
CA SER A 84 15.48 17.41 -2.70
C SER A 84 16.11 16.08 -2.37
N PHE A 85 16.01 15.17 -3.34
CA PHE A 85 16.73 13.92 -3.39
C PHE A 85 17.63 13.93 -4.61
N GLU A 86 18.90 13.63 -4.40
CA GLU A 86 19.83 13.35 -5.47
C GLU A 86 20.21 11.87 -5.41
N GLN A 87 20.00 11.19 -6.52
CA GLN A 87 20.42 9.82 -6.76
C GLN A 87 21.12 9.75 -8.12
N ALA A 88 21.96 8.73 -8.33
CA ALA A 88 22.64 8.55 -9.61
C ALA A 88 21.63 8.37 -10.77
N SER A 89 20.48 7.76 -10.49
CA SER A 89 19.38 7.57 -11.43
C SER A 89 18.47 8.79 -11.64
N GLY A 90 18.60 9.85 -10.83
CA GLY A 90 17.87 11.09 -11.04
C GLY A 90 17.77 12.01 -9.82
N ASN A 91 17.33 13.24 -10.09
CA ASN A 91 17.10 14.26 -9.07
C ASN A 91 15.60 14.52 -8.93
N PHE A 92 15.10 14.49 -7.69
CA PHE A 92 13.73 14.85 -7.37
C PHE A 92 13.72 16.07 -6.46
N ARG A 93 12.84 17.02 -6.74
CA ARG A 93 12.60 18.16 -5.85
C ARG A 93 11.12 18.26 -5.53
N GLY A 94 10.79 18.15 -4.25
CA GLY A 94 9.44 18.28 -3.74
C GLY A 94 9.29 19.57 -2.96
N LYS A 95 8.31 20.40 -3.32
CA LYS A 95 7.91 21.54 -2.48
C LYS A 95 6.97 21.06 -1.38
N TRP A 96 7.08 21.63 -0.18
CA TRP A 96 6.20 21.28 0.95
C TRP A 96 4.72 21.51 0.62
N GLU A 97 4.44 22.55 -0.15
CA GLU A 97 3.09 22.93 -0.60
C GLU A 97 2.42 21.88 -1.48
N ASN A 98 3.21 21.13 -2.25
CA ASN A 98 2.73 20.12 -3.20
C ASN A 98 2.44 18.77 -2.53
N LEU A 99 2.75 18.64 -1.24
CA LEU A 99 2.52 17.41 -0.50
C LEU A 99 1.06 17.27 -0.12
N VAL A 100 0.54 16.05 -0.31
CA VAL A 100 -0.89 15.77 -0.10
C VAL A 100 -1.14 15.19 1.29
N LYS A 101 -0.18 14.45 1.86
CA LYS A 101 -0.33 13.80 3.16
C LYS A 101 1.05 13.48 3.75
N TRP A 102 1.14 13.41 5.07
CA TRP A 102 2.21 12.66 5.73
C TRP A 102 1.65 11.68 6.75
N ASP A 103 2.41 10.63 7.03
CA ASP A 103 2.14 9.62 8.04
C ASP A 103 3.44 9.27 8.75
N GLU A 104 3.38 8.88 10.01
CA GLU A 104 4.57 8.62 10.83
C GLU A 104 4.29 7.47 11.77
N ASN A 105 5.16 6.48 11.90
CA ASN A 105 5.11 5.49 12.99
C ASN A 105 6.43 5.55 13.76
N ASP A 106 6.68 4.58 14.63
CA ASP A 106 7.88 4.59 15.48
C ASP A 106 9.18 4.37 14.68
N GLU A 107 9.10 3.78 13.48
CA GLU A 107 10.26 3.40 12.67
C GLU A 107 10.50 4.32 11.47
N ILE A 108 9.42 4.84 10.86
CA ILE A 108 9.45 5.54 9.58
C ILE A 108 8.59 6.82 9.58
N LEU A 109 9.03 7.78 8.79
CA LEU A 109 8.24 8.92 8.33
C LEU A 109 7.90 8.71 6.85
N ALA A 110 6.62 8.83 6.48
CA ALA A 110 6.15 8.67 5.12
C ALA A 110 5.50 9.95 4.61
N ILE A 111 6.00 10.48 3.50
CA ILE A 111 5.56 11.75 2.90
C ILE A 111 4.99 11.48 1.52
N PHE A 112 3.75 11.90 1.28
CA PHE A 112 3.01 11.59 0.07
C PHE A 112 2.99 12.78 -0.89
N SER A 113 3.69 12.65 -2.02
CA SER A 113 3.63 13.61 -3.12
C SER A 113 2.31 13.53 -3.89
N ASN A 114 1.63 12.39 -3.85
CA ASN A 114 0.28 12.20 -4.35
C ASN A 114 -0.41 11.01 -3.61
N ARG A 115 -1.62 10.64 -4.02
CA ARG A 115 -2.38 9.56 -3.35
C ARG A 115 -1.75 8.15 -3.52
N CYS A 116 -0.86 7.98 -4.48
CA CYS A 116 -0.30 6.70 -4.90
C CYS A 116 1.20 6.56 -4.64
N SER A 117 1.91 7.68 -4.42
CA SER A 117 3.36 7.71 -4.24
C SER A 117 3.73 8.34 -2.91
N ALA A 118 4.68 7.70 -2.22
CA ALA A 118 5.20 8.14 -0.93
C ALA A 118 6.71 7.97 -0.89
N PHE A 119 7.38 8.97 -0.32
CA PHE A 119 8.75 8.89 0.13
C PHE A 119 8.76 8.37 1.55
N VAL A 120 9.58 7.35 1.82
CA VAL A 120 9.66 6.71 3.13
C VAL A 120 11.05 6.92 3.68
N PHE A 121 11.12 7.45 4.89
CA PHE A 121 12.33 7.83 5.59
C PHE A 121 12.47 7.00 6.86
N PRO A 122 13.48 6.12 6.94
CA PRO A 122 13.81 5.43 8.18
C PRO A 122 14.34 6.43 9.21
N LYS A 123 13.69 6.51 10.37
CA LYS A 123 14.10 7.46 11.43
C LYS A 123 15.50 7.16 11.97
N THR A 124 15.89 5.89 11.93
CA THR A 124 17.21 5.41 12.35
C THR A 124 18.33 5.93 11.46
N GLU A 125 18.06 6.15 10.17
CA GLU A 125 19.05 6.60 9.19
C GLU A 125 19.07 8.13 9.07
N VAL A 126 17.90 8.77 9.16
CA VAL A 126 17.75 10.22 9.00
C VAL A 126 18.10 11.00 10.27
N GLY A 127 17.88 10.42 11.45
CA GLY A 127 18.10 11.07 12.74
C GLY A 127 16.91 11.90 13.20
N ALA A 128 16.71 11.95 14.53
CA ALA A 128 15.52 12.57 15.14
C ALA A 128 15.40 14.08 14.84
N GLU A 129 16.51 14.81 14.87
CA GLU A 129 16.54 16.25 14.63
C GLU A 129 16.04 16.61 13.23
N MET A 130 16.50 15.89 12.21
CA MET A 130 16.06 16.09 10.83
C MET A 130 14.59 15.72 10.64
N ILE A 131 14.11 14.65 11.30
CA ILE A 131 12.69 14.29 11.29
C ILE A 131 11.83 15.38 11.93
N ASP A 132 12.28 15.97 13.04
CA ASP A 132 11.59 17.06 13.71
C ASP A 132 11.57 18.32 12.83
N HIS A 133 12.67 18.63 12.15
CA HIS A 133 12.74 19.71 11.18
C HIS A 133 11.75 19.49 10.02
N ILE A 134 11.76 18.33 9.37
CA ILE A 134 10.79 17.99 8.32
C ILE A 134 9.35 18.11 8.83
N ARG A 135 9.08 17.66 10.06
CA ARG A 135 7.74 17.77 10.67
C ARG A 135 7.32 19.24 10.81
N SER A 136 8.23 20.10 11.26
CA SER A 136 7.98 21.53 11.42
C SER A 136 7.65 22.20 10.09
N GLU A 137 8.40 21.90 9.02
CA GLU A 137 8.16 22.41 7.67
C GLU A 137 6.82 21.95 7.09
N MET A 138 6.48 20.67 7.29
CA MET A 138 5.18 20.15 6.86
C MET A 138 4.02 20.85 7.58
N ILE A 139 4.13 21.09 8.88
CA ILE A 139 3.11 21.81 9.65
C ILE A 139 3.00 23.26 9.17
N ALA A 140 4.13 23.94 8.98
CA ALA A 140 4.21 25.31 8.48
C ALA A 140 3.56 25.46 7.09
N SER A 141 3.77 24.47 6.20
CA SER A 141 3.18 24.46 4.86
C SER A 141 1.67 24.17 4.82
N GLY A 142 1.02 23.88 5.95
CA GLY A 142 -0.42 23.62 6.06
C GLY A 142 -0.82 22.15 6.28
N LEU A 143 0.14 21.21 6.38
CA LEU A 143 -0.13 19.80 6.71
C LEU A 143 -0.08 19.55 8.22
N GLN A 144 -1.01 20.17 8.95
CA GLN A 144 -0.99 20.16 10.42
C GLN A 144 -1.24 18.80 11.07
N LYS A 145 -1.92 17.86 10.38
CA LYS A 145 -2.33 16.59 10.98
C LYS A 145 -1.78 15.40 10.20
N LYS A 146 -1.02 14.56 10.90
CA LYS A 146 -0.67 13.20 10.48
C LYS A 146 -1.92 12.48 9.97
N GLY A 147 -1.81 11.79 8.84
CA GLY A 147 -2.88 10.97 8.32
C GLY A 147 -3.90 11.71 7.45
N LYS A 148 -3.94 13.04 7.47
CA LYS A 148 -4.98 13.82 6.80
C LYS A 148 -4.53 14.26 5.41
N LEU A 149 -5.42 14.12 4.43
CA LEU A 149 -5.22 14.66 3.08
C LEU A 149 -5.39 16.18 3.09
N ARG A 150 -4.48 16.89 2.43
CA ARG A 150 -4.63 18.28 2.02
C ARG A 150 -5.85 18.37 1.09
N LYS A 151 -6.74 19.33 1.36
CA LYS A 151 -7.96 19.56 0.57
C LYS A 151 -7.64 20.39 -0.65
#